data_AF-A0A7C7TMY2-F1
#
_entry.id   AF-A0A7C7TMY2-F1
#
_cell.length_a   1.000
_cell.length_b   1.000
_cell.length_c   1.000
_cell.angle_alpha   90.00
_cell.angle_beta   90.00
_cell.angle_gamma   90.00
#
_symmetry.space_group_name_H-M   'P 1'
#
loop_
_entity.id
_entity.type
_entity.pdbx_description
1 polymer ?
#
loop_
_entity_poly.entity_id
_entity_poly.type
_entity_poly.pdbx_seq_one_letter_code
_entity_poly.pdbx_strand_id
1 'polypeptide(L)'
;MLILCFALGLLTLTAFFDDWLGNQSNPNQRPDFYEDALGNREVVLERNRQGHYVSGGSINGVAVNFLLDTGATDVAIPQEIARAINLKPGRSNQANTANGIITVYATEIDILKIGNISLHGIQASITPSMFGDTILLGMSALKEVQFTQRGSTLTLRQVPES
;
A
#
# COMPACT_ATOMS: atom_id res chain seq x y z
N MET A 1 17.32 11.11 -40.53
CA MET A 1 16.09 10.29 -40.41
C MET A 1 16.34 9.02 -39.59
N LEU A 2 17.31 8.17 -39.95
CA LEU A 2 17.63 6.91 -39.23
C LEU A 2 17.93 7.10 -37.73
N ILE A 3 18.78 8.07 -37.37
CA ILE A 3 19.15 8.34 -35.96
C ILE A 3 17.92 8.78 -35.14
N LEU A 4 17.03 9.56 -35.73
CA LEU A 4 15.79 10.01 -35.08
C LEU A 4 14.83 8.83 -34.84
N CYS A 5 14.67 7.96 -35.84
CA CYS A 5 13.88 6.73 -35.69
C CYS A 5 14.47 5.80 -34.62
N PHE A 6 15.79 5.70 -34.54
CA PHE A 6 16.48 4.87 -33.54
C PHE A 6 16.33 5.44 -32.13
N ALA A 7 16.48 6.76 -31.98
CA ALA A 7 16.27 7.44 -30.70
C ALA A 7 14.81 7.34 -30.23
N LEU A 8 13.84 7.54 -31.12
CA LEU A 8 12.42 7.31 -30.82
C LEU A 8 12.14 5.85 -30.45
N GLY A 9 12.71 4.90 -31.19
CA GLY A 9 12.60 3.47 -30.90
C GLY A 9 13.13 3.11 -29.51
N LEU A 10 14.33 3.60 -29.16
CA LEU A 10 14.90 3.40 -27.83
C LEU A 10 14.03 4.02 -26.73
N LEU A 11 13.53 5.24 -26.90
CA LEU A 11 12.62 5.87 -25.94
C LEU A 11 11.36 5.04 -25.72
N THR A 12 10.72 4.57 -26.79
CA THR A 12 9.53 3.71 -26.69
C THR A 12 9.82 2.38 -26.01
N LEU A 13 10.95 1.76 -26.32
CA LEU A 13 11.35 0.49 -25.72
C LEU A 13 11.61 0.65 -24.22
N THR A 14 12.27 1.74 -23.81
CA THR A 14 12.57 2.01 -22.40
C THR A 14 11.27 2.23 -21.62
N ALA A 15 10.36 3.06 -22.13
CA ALA A 15 9.05 3.30 -21.51
C ALA A 15 8.21 2.01 -21.42
N PHE A 16 8.23 1.17 -22.46
CA PHE A 16 7.55 -0.13 -22.44
C PHE A 16 8.14 -1.08 -21.40
N PHE A 17 9.47 -1.12 -21.29
CA PHE A 17 10.16 -1.99 -20.35
C PHE A 17 9.94 -1.55 -18.89
N ASP A 18 9.90 -0.25 -18.64
CA ASP A 18 9.60 0.32 -17.32
C ASP A 18 8.17 0.00 -16.87
N ASP A 19 7.18 0.12 -17.76
CA ASP A 19 5.79 -0.25 -17.47
C ASP A 19 5.65 -1.76 -17.18
N TRP A 20 6.35 -2.59 -17.96
CA TRP A 20 6.38 -4.03 -17.73
C TRP A 20 7.01 -4.41 -16.38
N LEU A 21 8.11 -3.75 -15.98
CA LEU A 21 8.73 -3.95 -14.68
C LEU A 21 7.83 -3.46 -13.53
N GLY A 22 7.20 -2.29 -13.70
CA GLY A 22 6.29 -1.72 -12.71
C GLY A 22 5.06 -2.59 -12.46
N ASN A 23 4.46 -3.15 -13.51
CA ASN A 23 3.34 -4.07 -13.38
C ASN A 23 3.74 -5.39 -12.71
N GLN A 24 5.01 -5.81 -12.83
CA GLN A 24 5.49 -7.00 -12.12
C GLN A 24 5.69 -6.80 -10.62
N SER A 25 6.04 -5.59 -10.19
CA SER A 25 6.21 -5.27 -8.77
C SER A 25 4.88 -5.01 -8.08
N ASN A 26 3.98 -4.25 -8.73
CA ASN A 26 2.64 -3.96 -8.25
C ASN A 26 1.60 -4.18 -9.38
N PRO A 27 1.00 -5.38 -9.48
CA PRO A 27 -0.10 -5.62 -10.42
C PRO A 27 -1.41 -4.93 -10.00
N ASN A 28 -1.48 -4.33 -8.81
CA ASN A 28 -2.68 -3.73 -8.23
C ASN A 28 -2.54 -2.20 -8.07
N GLN A 29 -1.93 -1.51 -9.04
CA GLN A 29 -1.85 -0.04 -9.02
C GLN A 29 -3.25 0.61 -8.95
N ARG A 30 -4.22 -0.04 -9.59
CA ARG A 30 -5.64 0.31 -9.57
C ARG A 30 -6.43 -1.00 -9.39
N PRO A 31 -6.62 -1.47 -8.15
CA PRO A 31 -7.23 -2.77 -7.94
C PRO A 31 -8.70 -2.75 -8.36
N ASP A 32 -9.16 -3.88 -8.87
CA ASP A 32 -10.58 -4.09 -9.15
C ASP A 32 -11.37 -4.06 -7.84
N PHE A 33 -12.54 -3.42 -7.90
CA PHE A 33 -13.42 -3.30 -6.75
C PHE A 33 -14.87 -3.51 -7.13
N TYR A 34 -15.65 -3.97 -6.15
CA TYR A 34 -17.07 -4.26 -6.27
C TYR A 34 -17.81 -3.64 -5.09
N GLU A 35 -19.03 -3.19 -5.32
CA GLU A 35 -19.94 -2.73 -4.25
C GLU A 35 -21.32 -3.33 -4.51
N ASP A 36 -21.88 -4.01 -3.51
CA ASP A 36 -23.20 -4.61 -3.62
C ASP A 36 -24.33 -3.65 -3.18
N ALA A 37 -25.58 -4.05 -3.42
CA ALA A 37 -26.76 -3.24 -3.07
C ALA A 37 -26.94 -3.03 -1.55
N LEU A 38 -26.24 -3.80 -0.71
CA LEU A 38 -26.24 -3.64 0.74
C LEU A 38 -25.11 -2.72 1.22
N GLY A 39 -24.28 -2.20 0.30
CA GLY A 39 -23.15 -1.33 0.60
C GLY A 39 -21.88 -2.09 1.02
N ASN A 40 -21.82 -3.42 0.84
CA ASN A 40 -20.58 -4.15 1.07
C ASN A 40 -19.59 -3.83 -0.05
N ARG A 41 -18.38 -3.45 0.32
CA ARG A 41 -17.31 -3.08 -0.60
C ARG A 41 -16.25 -4.16 -0.62
N GLU A 42 -15.84 -4.59 -1.80
CA GLU A 42 -14.81 -5.58 -2.01
C GLU A 42 -13.71 -5.04 -2.91
N VAL A 43 -12.46 -5.41 -2.61
CA VAL A 43 -11.29 -5.12 -3.43
C VAL A 43 -10.53 -6.41 -3.64
N VAL A 44 -10.19 -6.73 -4.89
CA VAL A 44 -9.44 -7.93 -5.25
C VAL A 44 -8.00 -7.54 -5.59
N LEU A 45 -7.04 -8.18 -4.94
CA LEU A 45 -5.61 -7.99 -5.14
C LEU A 45 -4.99 -9.27 -5.69
N GLU A 46 -4.23 -9.12 -6.78
CA GLU A 46 -3.38 -10.15 -7.35
C GLU A 46 -2.01 -10.18 -6.66
N ARG A 47 -1.50 -11.37 -6.43
CA ARG A 47 -0.15 -11.54 -5.89
C ARG A 47 0.88 -11.19 -6.96
N ASN A 48 1.87 -10.38 -6.58
CA ASN A 48 3.00 -10.07 -7.46
C ASN A 48 3.95 -11.27 -7.62
N ARG A 49 4.95 -11.15 -8.50
CA ARG A 49 5.91 -12.24 -8.78
C ARG A 49 6.79 -12.62 -7.59
N GLN A 50 6.93 -11.74 -6.60
CA GLN A 50 7.71 -11.95 -5.38
C GLN A 50 6.89 -12.67 -4.29
N GLY A 51 5.60 -12.90 -4.55
CA GLY A 51 4.72 -13.57 -3.62
C GLY A 51 3.95 -12.64 -2.68
N HIS A 52 4.04 -11.32 -2.88
CA HIS A 52 3.47 -10.29 -2.03
C HIS A 52 2.21 -9.67 -2.63
N TYR A 53 1.35 -9.12 -1.79
CA TYR A 53 0.25 -8.25 -2.21
C TYR A 53 0.68 -6.81 -2.01
N VAL A 54 1.00 -6.15 -3.12
CA VAL A 54 1.26 -4.71 -3.17
C VAL A 54 0.03 -4.07 -3.81
N SER A 55 -0.45 -2.95 -3.27
CA SER A 55 -1.64 -2.27 -3.77
C SER A 55 -1.45 -0.76 -3.78
N GLY A 56 -1.91 -0.12 -4.86
CA GLY A 56 -2.06 1.32 -4.90
C GLY A 56 -3.23 1.77 -4.03
N GLY A 57 -3.08 2.92 -3.38
CA GLY A 57 -4.14 3.52 -2.59
C GLY A 57 -3.82 4.95 -2.21
N SER A 58 -4.44 5.45 -1.14
CA SER A 58 -4.16 6.79 -0.65
C SER A 58 -4.22 6.91 0.86
N ILE A 59 -3.38 7.77 1.42
CA ILE A 59 -3.48 8.26 2.79
C ILE A 59 -3.75 9.75 2.74
N ASN A 60 -4.79 10.22 3.44
CA ASN A 60 -5.16 11.64 3.51
C ASN A 60 -5.23 12.32 2.13
N GLY A 61 -5.69 11.58 1.11
CA GLY A 61 -5.81 12.04 -0.27
C GLY A 61 -4.52 11.99 -1.10
N VAL A 62 -3.38 11.60 -0.53
CA VAL A 62 -2.11 11.44 -1.24
C VAL A 62 -1.91 9.99 -1.68
N ALA A 63 -1.58 9.78 -2.95
CA ALA A 63 -1.35 8.45 -3.52
C ALA A 63 -0.10 7.80 -2.92
N VAL A 64 -0.23 6.53 -2.52
CA VAL A 64 0.83 5.72 -1.93
C VAL A 64 0.70 4.26 -2.36
N ASN A 65 1.78 3.48 -2.19
CA ASN A 65 1.75 2.03 -2.34
C ASN A 65 1.75 1.37 -0.97
N PHE A 66 0.91 0.35 -0.81
CA PHE A 66 0.81 -0.49 0.38
C PHE A 66 1.36 -1.88 0.08
N LEU A 67 2.21 -2.39 0.96
CA LEU A 67 2.54 -3.80 1.06
C LEU A 67 1.74 -4.39 2.21
N LEU A 68 0.89 -5.39 1.93
CA LEU A 68 0.13 -6.05 2.98
C LEU A 68 1.05 -6.91 3.84
N ASP A 69 1.05 -6.63 5.15
CA ASP A 69 1.90 -7.32 6.12
C ASP A 69 1.10 -7.64 7.39
N THR A 70 0.61 -8.89 7.47
CA THR A 70 -0.11 -9.39 8.66
C THR A 70 0.78 -9.54 9.89
N GLY A 71 2.11 -9.46 9.74
CA GLY A 71 3.07 -9.49 10.84
C GLY A 71 3.26 -8.13 11.52
N ALA A 72 2.87 -7.04 10.87
CA ALA A 72 2.95 -5.69 11.43
C ALA A 72 1.73 -5.38 12.31
N THR A 73 1.95 -4.87 13.52
CA THR A 73 0.87 -4.45 14.42
C THR A 73 0.17 -3.19 13.90
N ASP A 74 0.95 -2.15 13.62
CA ASP A 74 0.46 -0.86 13.12
C ASP A 74 0.73 -0.71 11.62
N VAL A 75 0.08 0.25 10.95
CA VAL A 75 0.53 0.68 9.63
C VAL A 75 1.91 1.33 9.77
N ALA A 76 2.93 0.78 9.11
CA ALA A 76 4.31 1.28 9.23
C ALA A 76 4.67 2.15 8.02
N ILE A 77 5.01 3.41 8.30
CA ILE A 77 5.21 4.46 7.29
C ILE A 77 6.67 4.89 7.31
N PRO A 78 7.40 4.80 6.17
CA PRO A 78 8.71 5.41 6.03
C PRO A 78 8.70 6.90 6.39
N GLN A 79 9.73 7.38 7.09
CA GLN A 79 9.78 8.77 7.55
C GLN A 79 9.77 9.78 6.39
N GLU A 80 10.30 9.42 5.23
CA GLU A 80 10.27 10.28 4.03
C GLU A 80 8.84 10.47 3.51
N ILE A 81 8.06 9.38 3.43
CA ILE A 81 6.64 9.44 3.05
C ILE A 81 5.86 10.24 4.08
N ALA A 82 6.02 9.94 5.38
CA ALA A 82 5.30 10.64 6.45
C ALA A 82 5.51 12.16 6.38
N ARG A 83 6.74 12.61 6.07
CA ARG A 83 7.03 14.03 5.83
C ARG A 83 6.35 14.57 4.58
N ALA A 84 6.38 13.83 3.45
CA ALA A 84 5.75 14.25 2.21
C ALA A 84 4.22 14.42 2.34
N ILE A 85 3.58 13.62 3.19
CA ILE A 85 2.13 13.67 3.45
C ILE A 85 1.76 14.43 4.74
N ASN A 86 2.72 15.15 5.34
CA ASN A 86 2.53 15.97 6.54
C ASN A 86 1.96 15.24 7.77
N LEU A 87 2.25 13.94 7.92
CA LEU A 87 1.93 13.22 9.15
C LEU A 87 2.83 13.70 10.29
N LYS A 88 2.21 13.88 11.47
CA LYS A 88 2.90 14.41 12.64
C LYS A 88 3.38 13.28 13.54
N PRO A 89 4.68 13.20 13.86
CA PRO A 89 5.17 12.25 14.83
C PRO A 89 4.63 12.60 16.22
N GLY A 90 4.03 11.62 16.87
CA GLY A 90 3.66 11.64 18.28
C GLY A 90 4.75 11.05 19.17
N ARG A 91 4.34 10.31 20.21
CA ARG A 91 5.27 9.66 21.15
C ARG A 91 6.17 8.64 20.46
N SER A 92 7.43 8.58 20.90
CA SER A 92 8.34 7.50 20.51
C SER A 92 7.99 6.21 21.23
N ASN A 93 7.99 5.10 20.50
CA ASN A 93 7.83 3.74 20.99
C ASN A 93 8.97 2.85 20.47
N GLN A 94 9.07 1.63 21.02
CA GLN A 94 9.92 0.58 20.48
C GLN A 94 9.07 -0.47 19.77
N ALA A 95 9.48 -0.87 18.58
CA ALA A 95 8.85 -1.93 17.81
C ALA A 95 9.82 -3.12 17.65
N ASN A 96 9.31 -4.33 17.87
CA ASN A 96 10.04 -5.56 17.57
C ASN A 96 9.87 -5.90 16.10
N THR A 97 10.97 -6.02 15.37
CA THR A 97 10.97 -6.40 13.96
C THR A 97 11.85 -7.63 13.73
N ALA A 98 11.81 -8.19 12.52
CA ALA A 98 12.70 -9.28 12.13
C ALA A 98 14.19 -8.91 12.25
N ASN A 99 14.54 -7.62 12.12
CA ASN A 99 15.90 -7.12 12.21
C ASN A 99 16.25 -6.57 13.61
N GLY A 100 15.42 -6.85 14.61
CA GLY A 100 15.60 -6.41 16.00
C GLY A 100 14.68 -5.26 16.41
N ILE A 101 15.01 -4.66 17.55
CA ILE A 101 14.23 -3.58 18.15
C ILE A 101 14.59 -2.26 17.48
N ILE A 102 13.58 -1.52 17.02
CA ILE A 102 13.75 -0.20 16.42
C ILE A 102 12.89 0.84 17.15
N THR A 103 13.29 2.11 17.07
CA THR A 103 12.46 3.23 17.53
C THR A 103 11.51 3.66 16.42
N VAL A 104 10.23 3.80 16.76
CA VAL A 104 9.17 4.31 15.89
C VAL A 104 8.43 5.45 16.57
N TYR A 105 7.69 6.26 15.82
CA TYR A 105 6.87 7.35 16.36
C TYR A 105 5.40 7.12 16.04
N ALA A 106 4.53 7.11 17.05
CA ALA A 106 3.10 6.94 16.83
C ALA A 106 2.53 8.08 15.97
N THR A 107 1.59 7.78 15.08
CA THR A 107 0.79 8.76 14.33
C THR A 107 -0.59 8.16 14.07
N GLU A 108 -1.52 9.00 13.63
CA GLU A 108 -2.83 8.56 13.17
C GLU A 108 -3.03 8.95 11.72
N ILE A 109 -3.70 8.08 10.96
CA ILE A 109 -4.14 8.34 9.59
C ILE A 109 -5.62 8.67 9.62
N ASP A 110 -5.98 9.87 9.18
CA ASP A 110 -7.38 10.33 9.16
C ASP A 110 -8.22 9.47 8.21
N ILE A 111 -7.68 9.19 7.02
CA ILE A 111 -8.32 8.33 6.01
C ILE A 111 -7.30 7.53 5.21
N LEU A 112 -7.51 6.21 5.17
CA LEU A 112 -6.77 5.26 4.35
C LEU A 112 -7.72 4.65 3.32
N LYS A 113 -7.35 4.68 2.04
CA LYS A 113 -8.15 4.10 0.96
C LYS A 113 -7.39 3.08 0.16
N ILE A 114 -8.08 2.00 -0.18
CA ILE A 114 -7.65 0.97 -1.15
C ILE A 114 -8.88 0.64 -1.99
N GLY A 115 -8.82 0.86 -3.31
CA GLY A 115 -10.01 0.72 -4.17
C GLY A 115 -11.17 1.60 -3.66
N ASN A 116 -12.33 0.98 -3.43
CA ASN A 116 -13.51 1.64 -2.84
C ASN A 116 -13.58 1.54 -1.30
N ILE A 117 -12.69 0.79 -0.65
CA ILE A 117 -12.64 0.70 0.81
C ILE A 117 -12.04 1.98 1.38
N SER A 118 -12.70 2.54 2.39
CA SER A 118 -12.23 3.72 3.13
C SER A 118 -12.24 3.41 4.63
N LEU A 119 -11.07 3.48 5.23
CA LEU A 119 -10.86 3.26 6.67
C LEU A 119 -10.48 4.59 7.33
N HIS A 120 -10.94 4.81 8.55
CA HIS A 120 -10.83 6.09 9.26
C HIS A 120 -10.13 5.92 10.61
N GLY A 121 -9.35 6.92 11.02
CA GLY A 121 -8.70 6.93 12.35
C GLY A 121 -7.74 5.76 12.58
N ILE A 122 -6.99 5.39 11.53
CA ILE A 122 -6.11 4.22 11.57
C ILE A 122 -4.83 4.54 12.33
N GLN A 123 -4.53 3.72 13.34
CA GLN A 123 -3.28 3.81 14.09
C GLN A 123 -2.10 3.41 13.21
N ALA A 124 -1.04 4.22 13.25
CA ALA A 124 0.13 4.05 12.43
C ALA A 124 1.41 4.41 13.19
N SER A 125 2.53 4.02 12.62
CA SER A 125 3.86 4.33 13.14
C SER A 125 4.74 4.89 12.03
N ILE A 126 5.43 5.98 12.32
CA ILE A 126 6.49 6.52 11.48
C ILE A 126 7.79 5.81 11.86
N THR A 127 8.43 5.20 10.87
CA THR A 127 9.59 4.33 11.05
C THR A 127 10.82 4.93 10.37
N PRO A 128 11.72 5.62 11.10
CA PRO A 128 12.92 6.25 10.54
C PRO A 128 13.89 5.31 9.84
N SER A 129 13.99 4.07 10.31
CA SER A 129 14.88 3.05 9.74
C SER A 129 14.27 2.30 8.55
N MET A 130 13.03 2.63 8.17
CA MET A 130 12.36 2.06 7.00
C MET A 130 12.62 2.98 5.80
N PHE A 131 13.15 2.39 4.74
CA PHE A 131 13.46 3.07 3.48
C PHE A 131 12.55 2.57 2.36
N GLY A 132 12.40 3.39 1.32
CA GLY A 132 11.59 3.06 0.15
C GLY A 132 10.27 3.82 0.09
N ASP A 133 9.47 3.45 -0.90
CA ASP A 133 8.25 4.15 -1.33
C ASP A 133 6.96 3.40 -0.95
N THR A 134 7.08 2.34 -0.15
CA THR A 134 5.98 1.45 0.21
C THR A 134 5.69 1.48 1.71
N ILE A 135 4.42 1.52 2.06
CA ILE A 135 3.90 1.51 3.43
C ILE A 135 3.50 0.08 3.80
N LEU A 136 3.85 -0.41 4.99
CA LEU A 136 3.34 -1.71 5.45
C LEU A 136 1.92 -1.54 5.98
N LEU A 137 0.96 -2.22 5.35
CA LEU A 137 -0.41 -2.26 5.82
C LEU A 137 -0.55 -3.35 6.89
N GLY A 138 -0.40 -2.94 8.14
CA GLY A 138 -0.47 -3.81 9.31
C GLY A 138 -1.88 -4.08 9.82
N MET A 139 -1.95 -4.83 10.92
CA MET A 139 -3.19 -5.31 11.53
C MET A 139 -4.11 -4.21 12.05
N SER A 140 -3.58 -3.06 12.44
CA SER A 140 -4.38 -1.86 12.78
C SER A 140 -5.37 -1.45 11.69
N ALA A 141 -5.04 -1.66 10.41
CA ALA A 141 -5.93 -1.45 9.26
C ALA A 141 -6.60 -2.76 8.83
N LEU A 142 -5.85 -3.86 8.74
CA LEU A 142 -6.37 -5.14 8.23
C LEU A 142 -7.47 -5.73 9.10
N LYS A 143 -7.55 -5.40 10.40
CA LYS A 143 -8.64 -5.85 11.28
C LYS A 143 -9.99 -5.19 10.97
N GLU A 144 -9.99 -4.05 10.27
CA GLU A 144 -11.20 -3.29 9.90
C GLU A 144 -11.87 -3.85 8.63
N VAL A 145 -11.25 -4.87 8.02
CA VAL A 145 -11.75 -5.55 6.83
C VAL A 145 -11.72 -7.06 7.04
N GLN A 146 -12.64 -7.75 6.40
CA GLN A 146 -12.51 -9.19 6.21
C GLN A 146 -11.52 -9.41 5.07
N PHE A 147 -10.58 -10.34 5.22
CA PHE A 147 -9.70 -10.72 4.12
C PHE A 147 -9.71 -12.22 3.91
N THR A 148 -9.75 -12.65 2.65
CA THR A 148 -9.71 -14.06 2.25
C THR A 148 -8.68 -14.24 1.16
N GLN A 149 -7.79 -15.22 1.34
CA GLN A 149 -6.79 -15.59 0.35
C GLN A 149 -7.20 -16.87 -0.38
N ARG A 150 -7.24 -16.85 -1.71
CA ARG A 150 -7.51 -18.04 -2.53
C ARG A 150 -6.55 -18.08 -3.72
N GLY A 151 -5.61 -19.04 -3.71
CA GLY A 151 -4.59 -19.13 -4.76
C GLY A 151 -3.70 -17.88 -4.81
N SER A 152 -3.68 -17.20 -5.95
CA SER A 152 -2.94 -15.96 -6.16
C SER A 152 -3.70 -14.70 -5.78
N THR A 153 -4.96 -14.80 -5.36
CA THR A 153 -5.79 -13.63 -5.06
C THR A 153 -6.00 -13.44 -3.56
N LEU A 154 -6.09 -12.17 -3.16
CA LEU A 154 -6.57 -11.74 -1.86
C LEU A 154 -7.76 -10.82 -2.06
N THR A 155 -8.88 -11.16 -1.43
CA THR A 155 -10.07 -10.31 -1.41
C THR A 155 -10.15 -9.60 -0.06
N LEU A 156 -10.19 -8.27 -0.08
CA LEU A 156 -10.52 -7.42 1.08
C LEU A 156 -12.00 -7.05 1.00
N ARG A 157 -12.73 -7.13 2.11
CA ARG A 157 -14.15 -6.80 2.19
C ARG A 157 -14.43 -5.91 3.39
N GLN A 158 -15.04 -4.75 3.14
CA GLN A 158 -15.60 -3.84 4.14
C GLN A 158 -17.12 -4.00 4.15
N VAL A 159 -17.67 -4.30 5.31
CA VAL A 159 -19.11 -4.35 5.56
C VAL A 159 -19.50 -3.03 6.24
N PRO A 160 -20.61 -2.38 5.87
CA PRO A 160 -21.09 -1.20 6.58
C PRO A 160 -21.23 -1.48 8.08
N GLU A 161 -20.83 -0.53 8.92
CA GLU A 161 -21.14 -0.59 10.35
C GLU A 161 -22.67 -0.60 10.52
N SER A 162 -23.18 -1.57 11.28
CA SER A 162 -24.61 -1.77 11.56
C SER A 162 -25.15 -0.78 12.59
#